data_AF-A0A7S3UM35-F1
#
_entry.id   AF-A0A7S3UM35-F1
#
_cell.length_a   1.000
_cell.length_b   1.000
_cell.length_c   1.000
_cell.angle_alpha   90.00
_cell.angle_beta   90.00
_cell.angle_gamma   90.00
#
_symmetry.space_group_name_H-M   'P 1'
#
loop_
_entity.id
_entity.type
_entity.pdbx_description
1 polymer ?
#
loop_
_entity_poly.entity_id
_entity_poly.type
_entity_poly.pdbx_seq_one_letter_code
_entity_poly.pdbx_strand_id
1 'polypeptide(L)'
;IFQLISKLNDEESREHALTELSKRRETFPDLAPIAWYSFGTIAVLLQEIISIYPQLSPPTLQTGASNRVCNSLALLQCVASHQETRTSFLQAQIPLFLYPFLNTVSKSKPFEYLRLTSLGVIGALVKVDDTDVINFLLQTEIIPLCLRIMETGSDLSKTVATFIVQKIL
;
A
#
# COMPACT_ATOMS: atom_id res chain seq x y z
N ILE A 1 -13.77 -14.78 -7.37
CA ILE A 1 -12.67 -13.78 -7.38
C ILE A 1 -12.71 -12.93 -8.66
N PHE A 2 -12.68 -13.53 -9.86
CA PHE A 2 -12.75 -12.79 -11.13
C PHE A 2 -13.88 -11.75 -11.23
N GLN A 3 -15.10 -12.10 -10.81
CA GLN A 3 -16.22 -11.15 -10.80
C GLN A 3 -15.97 -9.94 -9.88
N LEU A 4 -15.34 -10.15 -8.71
CA LEU A 4 -14.99 -9.06 -7.79
C LEU A 4 -13.89 -8.17 -8.40
N ILE A 5 -12.90 -8.76 -9.07
CA ILE A 5 -11.85 -8.01 -9.77
C ILE A 5 -12.45 -7.17 -10.89
N SER A 6 -13.37 -7.72 -11.68
CA SER A 6 -14.07 -6.98 -12.73
C SER A 6 -14.90 -5.82 -12.15
N LYS A 7 -15.55 -6.02 -11.01
CA LYS A 7 -16.32 -4.99 -10.30
C LYS A 7 -15.47 -3.83 -9.75
N LEU A 8 -14.14 -3.95 -9.67
CA LEU A 8 -13.30 -2.81 -9.30
C LEU A 8 -13.39 -1.67 -10.32
N ASN A 9 -13.56 -1.99 -11.61
CA ASN A 9 -13.66 -1.00 -12.68
C ASN A 9 -14.99 -0.23 -12.67
N ASP A 10 -16.00 -0.73 -11.95
CA ASP A 10 -17.30 -0.08 -11.81
C ASP A 10 -17.35 0.72 -10.50
N GLU A 11 -17.53 2.04 -10.59
CA GLU A 11 -17.43 2.96 -9.44
C GLU A 11 -18.44 2.63 -8.34
N GLU A 12 -19.67 2.23 -8.70
CA GLU A 12 -20.73 1.92 -7.73
C GLU A 12 -20.43 0.65 -6.92
N SER A 13 -19.84 -0.37 -7.55
CA SER A 13 -19.54 -1.63 -6.88
C SER A 13 -18.11 -1.75 -6.35
N ARG A 14 -17.23 -0.80 -6.68
CA ARG A 14 -15.80 -0.80 -6.33
C ARG A 14 -15.55 -0.93 -4.84
N GLU A 15 -16.21 -0.14 -4.01
CA GLU A 15 -15.96 -0.13 -2.56
C GLU A 15 -16.29 -1.48 -1.90
N HIS A 16 -17.39 -2.09 -2.32
CA HIS A 16 -17.76 -3.42 -1.89
C HIS A 16 -16.74 -4.47 -2.38
N ALA A 17 -16.34 -4.39 -3.65
CA ALA A 17 -15.35 -5.29 -4.23
C ALA A 17 -13.98 -5.19 -3.51
N LEU A 18 -13.49 -3.99 -3.22
CA LEU A 18 -12.27 -3.76 -2.45
C LEU A 18 -12.32 -4.45 -1.08
N THR A 19 -13.43 -4.27 -0.37
CA THR A 19 -13.63 -4.84 0.96
C THR A 19 -13.67 -6.38 0.93
N GLU A 20 -14.32 -6.97 -0.07
CA GLU A 20 -14.41 -8.42 -0.19
C GLU A 20 -13.10 -9.06 -0.67
N LEU A 21 -12.37 -8.39 -1.55
CA LEU A 21 -11.06 -8.86 -2.02
C LEU A 21 -10.00 -8.75 -0.91
N SER A 22 -9.99 -7.66 -0.13
CA SER A 22 -9.00 -7.48 0.95
C SER A 22 -9.11 -8.57 2.03
N LYS A 23 -10.32 -9.05 2.34
CA LYS A 23 -10.55 -10.18 3.26
C LYS A 23 -10.08 -11.52 2.72
N ARG A 24 -10.05 -11.70 1.40
CA ARG A 24 -9.72 -12.99 0.74
C ARG A 24 -8.24 -13.09 0.34
N ARG A 25 -7.47 -12.06 0.66
CA ARG A 25 -6.08 -11.92 0.21
C ARG A 25 -5.14 -13.01 0.74
N GLU A 26 -5.45 -13.59 1.90
CA GLU A 26 -4.67 -14.66 2.53
C GLU A 26 -5.17 -16.06 2.14
N THR A 27 -6.44 -16.17 1.70
CA THR A 27 -7.07 -17.45 1.36
C THR A 27 -7.00 -17.78 -0.12
N PHE A 28 -6.57 -16.83 -0.96
CA PHE A 28 -6.47 -17.01 -2.41
C PHE A 28 -5.07 -16.64 -2.91
N PRO A 29 -4.13 -17.61 -3.01
CA PRO A 29 -2.73 -17.36 -3.37
C PRO A 29 -2.54 -16.64 -4.71
N ASP A 30 -3.35 -16.97 -5.72
CA ASP A 30 -3.25 -16.42 -7.07
C ASP A 30 -3.89 -15.03 -7.22
N LEU A 31 -4.27 -14.37 -6.12
CA LEU A 31 -4.95 -13.07 -6.18
C LEU A 31 -4.06 -12.01 -6.81
N ALA A 32 -2.77 -12.04 -6.51
CA ALA A 32 -1.81 -11.06 -7.01
C ALA A 32 -1.64 -11.11 -8.53
N PRO A 33 -1.33 -12.25 -9.17
CA PRO A 33 -1.32 -12.37 -10.62
C PRO A 33 -2.65 -11.96 -11.26
N ILE A 34 -3.79 -12.41 -10.72
CA ILE A 34 -5.10 -12.04 -11.26
C ILE A 34 -5.31 -10.53 -11.21
N ALA A 35 -5.01 -9.88 -10.07
CA ALA A 35 -5.16 -8.44 -9.93
C ALA A 35 -4.20 -7.66 -10.85
N TRP A 36 -2.99 -8.16 -11.07
CA TRP A 36 -1.99 -7.52 -11.92
C TRP A 36 -2.35 -7.59 -13.40
N TYR A 37 -2.74 -8.77 -13.90
CA TYR A 37 -3.00 -9.00 -15.32
C TYR A 37 -4.44 -8.71 -15.75
N SER A 38 -5.32 -8.38 -14.81
CA SER A 38 -6.68 -7.93 -15.14
C SER A 38 -6.69 -6.49 -15.63
N PHE A 39 -7.46 -6.24 -16.69
CA PHE A 39 -7.56 -4.92 -17.30
C PHE A 39 -8.05 -3.85 -16.31
N GLY A 40 -7.30 -2.76 -16.21
CA GLY A 40 -7.65 -1.58 -15.41
C GLY A 40 -7.51 -1.74 -13.90
N THR A 41 -7.29 -2.95 -13.37
CA THR A 41 -7.31 -3.20 -11.93
C THR A 41 -6.26 -2.39 -11.17
N ILE A 42 -4.98 -2.44 -11.57
CA ILE A 42 -3.92 -1.66 -10.91
C ILE A 42 -4.16 -0.15 -11.04
N ALA A 43 -4.65 0.32 -12.20
CA ALA A 43 -4.98 1.72 -12.42
C ALA A 43 -6.09 2.21 -11.47
N VAL A 44 -7.12 1.39 -11.24
CA VAL A 44 -8.18 1.68 -10.26
C VAL A 44 -7.61 1.74 -8.85
N LEU A 45 -6.73 0.81 -8.45
CA LEU A 45 -6.12 0.84 -7.11
C LEU A 45 -5.30 2.12 -6.91
N LEU A 46 -4.57 2.57 -7.93
CA LEU A 46 -3.86 3.85 -7.92
C LEU A 46 -4.81 5.05 -7.89
N GLN A 47 -5.94 4.99 -8.60
CA GLN A 47 -6.97 6.03 -8.56
C GLN A 47 -7.53 6.20 -7.14
N GLU A 48 -7.79 5.09 -6.43
CA GLU A 48 -8.23 5.13 -5.03
C GLU A 48 -7.19 5.81 -4.11
N ILE A 49 -5.89 5.56 -4.33
CA ILE A 49 -4.80 6.24 -3.63
C ILE A 49 -4.79 7.75 -3.91
N ILE A 50 -4.79 8.12 -5.19
CA ILE A 50 -4.68 9.52 -5.62
C ILE A 50 -5.90 10.34 -5.18
N SER A 51 -7.09 9.72 -5.16
CA SER A 51 -8.35 10.39 -4.79
C SER A 51 -8.34 10.99 -3.38
N ILE A 52 -7.51 10.46 -2.47
CA ILE A 52 -7.41 10.97 -1.10
C ILE A 52 -6.27 11.98 -0.89
N TYR A 53 -5.43 12.25 -1.89
CA TYR A 53 -4.33 13.22 -1.78
C TYR A 53 -4.78 14.62 -1.31
N PRO A 54 -5.91 15.18 -1.80
CA PRO A 54 -6.39 16.48 -1.33
C PRO A 54 -6.76 16.51 0.16
N GLN A 55 -6.99 15.35 0.78
CA GLN A 55 -7.36 15.21 2.20
C GLN A 55 -6.16 15.02 3.12
N LEU A 56 -4.94 14.94 2.57
CA LEU A 56 -3.70 14.80 3.36
C LEU A 56 -3.24 16.14 3.93
N SER A 57 -3.46 17.23 3.20
CA SER A 57 -3.10 18.59 3.58
C SER A 57 -4.10 19.59 3.00
N PRO A 58 -4.96 20.24 3.83
CA PRO A 58 -5.07 20.06 5.28
C PRO A 58 -5.54 18.64 5.65
N PRO A 59 -5.24 18.14 6.87
CA PRO A 59 -5.48 16.75 7.24
C PRO A 59 -6.96 16.48 7.58
N THR A 60 -7.79 16.32 6.55
CA THR A 60 -9.26 16.18 6.64
C THR A 60 -9.77 14.75 6.41
N LEU A 61 -8.85 13.79 6.22
CA LEU A 61 -9.17 12.39 5.95
C LEU A 61 -10.08 11.76 7.02
N GLN A 62 -11.22 11.24 6.58
CA GLN A 62 -12.21 10.58 7.42
C GLN A 62 -11.99 9.07 7.52
N THR A 63 -12.54 8.44 8.57
CA THR A 63 -12.41 7.00 8.81
C THR A 63 -12.88 6.14 7.63
N GLY A 64 -14.01 6.48 7.00
CA GLY A 64 -14.53 5.73 5.85
C GLY A 64 -13.57 5.76 4.65
N ALA A 65 -13.09 6.96 4.28
CA ALA A 65 -12.13 7.13 3.19
C ALA A 65 -10.79 6.42 3.47
N SER A 66 -10.29 6.50 4.71
CA SER A 66 -9.10 5.77 5.15
C SER A 66 -9.29 4.25 5.04
N ASN A 67 -10.42 3.69 5.50
CA ASN A 67 -10.70 2.26 5.38
C ASN A 67 -10.75 1.81 3.91
N ARG A 68 -11.39 2.60 3.05
CA ARG A 68 -11.52 2.30 1.62
C ARG A 68 -10.15 2.25 0.94
N VAL A 69 -9.32 3.28 1.09
CA VAL A 69 -7.97 3.28 0.50
C VAL A 69 -7.09 2.19 1.12
N CYS A 70 -7.23 1.89 2.41
CA CYS A 70 -6.47 0.81 3.05
C CYS A 70 -6.84 -0.58 2.50
N ASN A 71 -8.08 -0.80 2.05
CA ASN A 71 -8.42 -2.01 1.30
C ASN A 71 -7.68 -2.08 -0.04
N SER A 72 -7.52 -0.97 -0.76
CA SER A 72 -6.69 -0.91 -1.97
C SER A 72 -5.21 -1.19 -1.67
N LEU A 73 -4.68 -0.59 -0.60
CA LEU A 73 -3.30 -0.83 -0.15
C LEU A 73 -3.08 -2.30 0.24
N ALA A 74 -4.06 -2.95 0.86
CA ALA A 74 -4.00 -4.37 1.18
C ALA A 74 -3.86 -5.24 -0.08
N LEU A 75 -4.52 -4.88 -1.18
CA LEU A 75 -4.37 -5.60 -2.46
C LEU A 75 -3.01 -5.32 -3.10
N LEU A 76 -2.52 -4.08 -3.05
CA LEU A 76 -1.17 -3.75 -3.51
C LEU A 76 -0.09 -4.45 -2.68
N GLN A 77 -0.30 -4.64 -1.38
CA GLN A 77 0.59 -5.44 -0.53
C GLN A 77 0.70 -6.88 -1.03
N CYS A 78 -0.43 -7.49 -1.46
CA CYS A 78 -0.41 -8.82 -2.04
C CYS A 78 0.38 -8.88 -3.34
N VAL A 79 0.15 -7.91 -4.24
CA VAL A 79 0.89 -7.77 -5.50
C VAL A 79 2.39 -7.60 -5.24
N ALA A 80 2.77 -6.78 -4.26
CA ALA A 80 4.16 -6.57 -3.86
C ALA A 80 4.82 -7.84 -3.28
N SER A 81 4.05 -8.65 -2.55
CA SER A 81 4.57 -9.87 -1.91
C SER A 81 4.79 -11.03 -2.90
N HIS A 82 4.02 -11.08 -4.00
CA HIS A 82 3.99 -12.22 -4.90
C HIS A 82 5.15 -12.22 -5.90
N GLN A 83 5.81 -13.36 -6.08
CA GLN A 83 7.04 -13.49 -6.88
C GLN A 83 6.85 -13.06 -8.34
N GLU A 84 5.70 -13.36 -8.96
CA GLU A 84 5.46 -13.07 -10.37
C GLU A 84 5.16 -11.59 -10.67
N THR A 85 4.71 -10.84 -9.67
CA THR A 85 4.23 -9.47 -9.86
C THR A 85 5.12 -8.43 -9.21
N ARG A 86 5.97 -8.82 -8.24
CA ARG A 86 6.84 -7.91 -7.49
C ARG A 86 7.76 -7.08 -8.39
N THR A 87 8.46 -7.71 -9.32
CA THR A 87 9.38 -7.01 -10.22
C THR A 87 8.63 -5.96 -11.05
N SER A 88 7.49 -6.33 -11.62
CA SER A 88 6.65 -5.42 -12.41
C SER A 88 6.05 -4.30 -11.54
N PHE A 89 5.69 -4.59 -10.29
CA PHE A 89 5.22 -3.60 -9.31
C PHE A 89 6.29 -2.56 -8.98
N LEU A 90 7.54 -3.00 -8.83
CA LEU A 90 8.70 -2.13 -8.59
C LEU A 90 9.04 -1.29 -9.83
N GLN A 91 9.08 -1.90 -11.00
CA GLN A 91 9.34 -1.23 -12.28
C GLN A 91 8.28 -0.18 -12.62
N ALA A 92 7.03 -0.41 -12.22
CA ALA A 92 5.94 0.56 -12.34
C ALA A 92 6.03 1.72 -11.32
N GLN A 93 7.05 1.71 -10.44
CA GLN A 93 7.28 2.73 -9.42
C GLN A 93 6.08 2.96 -8.48
N ILE A 94 5.22 1.96 -8.31
CA ILE A 94 4.02 2.04 -7.47
C ILE A 94 4.32 2.46 -6.02
N PRO A 95 5.42 2.04 -5.36
CA PRO A 95 5.74 2.50 -4.01
C PRO A 95 5.77 4.02 -3.84
N LEU A 96 6.13 4.78 -4.87
CA LEU A 96 6.22 6.25 -4.80
C LEU A 96 4.87 6.92 -4.54
N PHE A 97 3.77 6.30 -4.97
CA PHE A 97 2.41 6.78 -4.68
C PHE A 97 2.05 6.67 -3.19
N LEU A 98 2.81 5.90 -2.41
CA LEU A 98 2.55 5.72 -0.98
C LEU A 98 3.31 6.72 -0.11
N TYR A 99 4.32 7.39 -0.65
CA TYR A 99 5.17 8.30 0.13
C TYR A 99 4.43 9.53 0.65
N PRO A 100 3.47 10.14 -0.07
CA PRO A 100 2.63 11.18 0.50
C PRO A 100 1.90 10.74 1.78
N PHE A 101 1.50 9.46 1.88
CA PHE A 101 0.86 8.92 3.07
C PHE A 101 1.85 8.79 4.24
N LEU A 102 3.04 8.24 3.97
CA LEU A 102 4.13 8.13 4.94
C LEU A 102 4.65 9.51 5.39
N ASN A 103 4.40 10.56 4.59
CA ASN A 103 4.79 11.92 4.92
C ASN A 103 3.84 12.65 5.88
N THR A 104 2.65 12.10 6.12
CA THR A 104 1.66 12.70 7.02
C THR A 104 2.09 12.64 8.48
N VAL A 105 1.73 13.67 9.26
CA VAL A 105 2.07 13.78 10.69
C VAL A 105 0.86 13.78 11.63
N SER A 106 -0.36 13.84 11.07
CA SER A 106 -1.59 13.81 11.87
C SER A 106 -1.69 12.51 12.66
N LYS A 107 -1.96 12.62 13.96
CA LYS A 107 -2.10 11.49 14.90
C LYS A 107 -3.52 10.95 15.00
N SER A 108 -4.45 11.44 14.18
CA SER A 108 -5.81 10.89 14.19
C SER A 108 -5.82 9.44 13.69
N LYS A 109 -6.78 8.65 14.18
CA LYS A 109 -6.90 7.22 13.85
C LYS A 109 -6.90 6.92 12.33
N PRO A 110 -7.58 7.70 11.46
CA PRO A 110 -7.53 7.47 10.00
C PRO A 110 -6.10 7.59 9.42
N PHE A 111 -5.31 8.55 9.91
CA PHE A 111 -3.95 8.77 9.42
C PHE A 111 -2.94 7.75 9.96
N GLU A 112 -3.05 7.36 11.23
CA GLU A 112 -2.24 6.26 11.77
C GLU A 112 -2.49 4.96 11.02
N TYR A 113 -3.76 4.64 10.74
CA TYR A 113 -4.11 3.43 9.98
C TYR A 113 -3.60 3.48 8.53
N LEU A 114 -3.72 4.64 7.88
CA LEU A 114 -3.19 4.87 6.54
C LEU A 114 -1.67 4.65 6.47
N ARG A 115 -0.91 5.23 7.41
CA ARG A 115 0.55 5.06 7.47
C ARG A 115 0.94 3.61 7.73
N LEU A 116 0.31 2.96 8.70
CA LEU A 116 0.60 1.56 9.03
C LEU A 116 0.36 0.63 7.82
N THR A 117 -0.75 0.82 7.12
CA THR A 117 -1.08 0.01 5.94
C THR A 117 -0.12 0.27 4.78
N SER A 118 0.30 1.53 4.58
CA SER A 118 1.30 1.91 3.58
C SER A 118 2.66 1.29 3.88
N LEU A 119 3.10 1.32 5.14
CA LEU A 119 4.32 0.64 5.59
C LEU A 119 4.22 -0.87 5.37
N GLY A 120 3.03 -1.47 5.51
CA GLY A 120 2.81 -2.88 5.22
C GLY A 120 3.16 -3.27 3.78
N VAL A 121 2.87 -2.39 2.80
CA VAL A 121 3.26 -2.60 1.40
C VAL A 121 4.78 -2.58 1.24
N ILE A 122 5.45 -1.57 1.81
CA ILE A 122 6.92 -1.46 1.76
C ILE A 122 7.58 -2.64 2.51
N GLY A 123 7.04 -3.02 3.66
CA GLY A 123 7.48 -4.16 4.45
C GLY A 123 7.38 -5.48 3.69
N ALA A 124 6.34 -5.65 2.86
CA ALA A 124 6.20 -6.82 1.99
C ALA A 124 7.27 -6.88 0.91
N LEU A 125 7.69 -5.74 0.35
CA LEU A 125 8.77 -5.68 -0.63
C LEU A 125 10.12 -6.07 -0.04
N VAL A 126 10.48 -5.55 1.14
CA VAL A 126 11.80 -5.82 1.75
C VAL A 126 11.91 -7.19 2.41
N LYS A 127 10.78 -7.90 2.60
CA LYS A 127 10.77 -9.22 3.25
C LYS A 127 11.49 -10.30 2.44
N VAL A 128 11.66 -10.12 1.14
CA VAL A 128 12.19 -11.13 0.22
C VAL A 128 13.70 -11.02 -0.02
N ASP A 129 14.38 -10.09 0.65
CA ASP A 129 15.84 -9.87 0.57
C ASP A 129 16.35 -9.70 -0.87
N ASP A 130 15.56 -9.01 -1.70
CA ASP A 130 15.84 -8.75 -3.11
C ASP A 130 16.66 -7.47 -3.28
N THR A 131 17.85 -7.57 -3.88
CA THR A 131 18.78 -6.45 -4.04
C THR A 131 18.21 -5.32 -4.90
N ASP A 132 17.38 -5.63 -5.91
CA ASP A 132 16.77 -4.61 -6.76
C ASP A 132 15.75 -3.77 -5.97
N VAL A 133 15.02 -4.41 -5.06
CA VAL A 133 14.11 -3.71 -4.13
C VAL A 133 14.89 -2.78 -3.22
N ILE A 134 15.99 -3.25 -2.63
CA ILE A 134 16.81 -2.43 -1.73
C ILE A 134 17.41 -1.24 -2.48
N ASN A 135 17.98 -1.46 -3.67
CA ASN A 135 18.54 -0.40 -4.51
C ASN A 135 17.50 0.64 -4.90
N PHE A 136 16.30 0.21 -5.30
CA PHE A 136 15.19 1.12 -5.58
C PHE A 136 14.87 1.99 -4.35
N LEU A 137 14.69 1.37 -3.19
CA LEU A 137 14.32 2.06 -1.95
C LEU A 137 15.39 3.05 -1.48
N LEU A 138 16.67 2.73 -1.65
CA LEU A 138 17.79 3.63 -1.35
C LEU A 138 17.79 4.88 -2.24
N GLN A 139 17.35 4.76 -3.49
CA GLN A 139 17.29 5.87 -4.45
C GLN A 139 16.07 6.77 -4.28
N THR A 140 15.07 6.35 -3.49
CA THR A 140 13.76 7.02 -3.41
C THR A 140 13.47 7.61 -2.04
N GLU A 141 14.47 7.84 -1.19
CA GLU A 141 14.32 8.52 0.11
C GLU A 141 13.34 7.85 1.09
N ILE A 142 13.20 6.51 1.07
CA ILE A 142 12.36 5.82 2.07
C ILE A 142 12.92 5.93 3.49
N ILE A 143 14.26 5.99 3.65
CA ILE A 143 14.93 5.99 4.96
C ILE A 143 14.50 7.21 5.79
N PRO A 144 14.58 8.46 5.29
CA PRO A 144 14.05 9.62 6.03
C PRO A 144 12.59 9.46 6.48
N LEU A 145 11.73 8.89 5.63
CA LEU A 145 10.32 8.66 5.96
C LEU A 145 10.18 7.65 7.12
N CYS A 146 10.91 6.52 7.05
CA CYS A 146 10.92 5.52 8.12
C CYS A 146 11.47 6.07 9.44
N LEU A 147 12.57 6.82 9.41
CA LEU A 147 13.17 7.40 10.62
C LEU A 147 12.20 8.34 11.36
N ARG A 148 11.48 9.19 10.62
CA ARG A 148 10.47 10.08 11.24
C ARG A 148 9.31 9.29 11.86
N ILE A 149 8.87 8.21 11.21
CA ILE A 149 7.83 7.33 11.75
C ILE A 149 8.34 6.58 13.00
N MET A 150 9.59 6.12 12.98
CA MET A 150 10.23 5.48 14.15
C MET A 150 10.27 6.43 15.36
N GLU A 151 10.46 7.72 15.13
CA GLU A 151 10.48 8.73 16.19
C GLU A 151 9.06 9.02 16.73
N THR A 152 8.10 9.27 15.83
CA THR A 152 6.82 9.92 16.19
C THR A 152 5.55 9.09 16.01
N GLY A 153 5.62 7.94 15.32
CA GLY A 153 4.46 7.11 14.97
C GLY A 153 3.91 6.26 16.12
N SER A 154 2.82 5.52 15.87
CA SER A 154 2.33 4.47 16.78
C SER A 154 3.32 3.32 16.94
N ASP A 155 3.26 2.57 18.05
CA ASP A 155 4.17 1.45 18.34
C ASP A 155 4.24 0.41 17.21
N LEU A 156 3.09 0.09 16.60
CA LEU A 156 3.04 -0.78 15.43
C LEU A 156 3.76 -0.16 14.23
N SER A 157 3.51 1.12 13.93
CA SER A 157 4.18 1.81 12.81
C SER A 157 5.69 1.91 13.04
N LYS A 158 6.12 2.16 14.27
CA LYS A 158 7.54 2.15 14.66
C LYS A 158 8.16 0.77 14.42
N THR A 159 7.47 -0.29 14.83
CA THR A 159 7.93 -1.67 14.63
C THR A 159 8.15 -1.98 13.14
N VAL A 160 7.18 -1.65 12.29
CA VAL A 160 7.27 -1.91 10.85
C VAL A 160 8.34 -1.02 10.19
N ALA A 161 8.43 0.26 10.56
CA ALA A 161 9.44 1.17 10.03
C ALA A 161 10.87 0.73 10.42
N THR A 162 11.09 0.30 11.66
CA THR A 162 12.36 -0.28 12.11
C THR A 162 12.70 -1.53 11.32
N PHE A 163 11.73 -2.43 11.11
CA PHE A 163 11.93 -3.63 10.29
C PHE A 163 12.36 -3.28 8.85
N ILE A 164 11.75 -2.26 8.24
CA ILE A 164 12.11 -1.82 6.89
C ILE A 164 13.56 -1.30 6.86
N VAL A 165 13.93 -0.43 7.82
CA VAL A 165 15.31 0.09 7.90
C VAL A 165 16.31 -1.04 8.16
N GLN A 166 15.98 -1.99 9.03
CA GLN A 166 16.82 -3.16 9.31
C GLN A 166 17.04 -4.03 8.07
N LYS A 167 16.06 -4.12 7.17
CA LYS A 167 16.21 -4.89 5.92
C LYS A 167 17.00 -4.15 4.84
N ILE A 168 17.08 -2.83 4.93
CA ILE A 168 17.86 -1.99 4.00
C ILE A 168 19.34 -1.95 4.40
N LEU A 169 19.65 -2.02 5.70
CA LEU A 169 21.01 -2.01 6.27
C LEU A 169 21.61 -3.42 6.34
#